data_AF-A0A3N5ELU4-F1
#
_entry.id   AF-A0A3N5ELU4-F1
#
_cell.length_a   1.000
_cell.length_b   1.000
_cell.length_c   1.000
_cell.angle_alpha   90.00
_cell.angle_beta   90.00
_cell.angle_gamma   90.00
#
_symmetry.space_group_name_H-M   'P 1'
#
loop_
_entity.id
_entity.type
_entity.pdbx_description
1 polymer ?
#
loop_
_entity_poly.entity_id
_entity_poly.type
_entity_poly.pdbx_seq_one_letter_code
_entity_poly.pdbx_strand_id
1 'polypeptide(L)'
;KIEGVLSGTLSLIFNELHRGVPFSEAVHSARGQGFTEPDPRVDLRGIDTGRKLLILAREAGIPLEFDAVSIESLVPPHLDGNGSVEDFLNGIQSVDTDYAKASHDATERGARLMYVAQYSAEGARIGVQEIPSTHPFYSLTGNDNIVALTTSRLYERPLVLRGGGAGAGRTASGLLTDILNIAHGMS
;
A
#
# COMPACT_ATOMS: atom_id res chain seq x y z
N LYS A 1 7.92 3.69 -15.45
CA LYS A 1 7.60 3.95 -14.03
C LYS A 1 6.41 3.07 -13.67
N ILE A 2 6.47 2.39 -12.53
CA ILE A 2 5.38 1.57 -11.98
C ILE A 2 5.01 2.20 -10.63
N GLU A 3 3.73 2.41 -10.38
CA GLU A 3 3.21 2.86 -9.10
C GLU A 3 2.03 1.99 -8.69
N GLY A 4 1.83 1.75 -7.40
CA GLY A 4 0.64 1.05 -6.96
C GLY A 4 0.38 1.07 -5.46
N VAL A 5 -0.90 0.99 -5.11
CA VAL A 5 -1.37 0.60 -3.78
C VAL A 5 -1.71 -0.90 -3.89
N LEU A 6 -0.86 -1.74 -3.29
CA LEU A 6 -0.86 -3.19 -3.52
C LEU A 6 -1.30 -4.01 -2.31
N SER A 7 -1.67 -3.35 -1.21
CA SER A 7 -2.21 -3.98 -0.01
C SER A 7 -3.59 -3.41 0.30
N GLY A 8 -4.61 -4.27 0.26
CA GLY A 8 -5.98 -3.89 0.59
C GLY A 8 -6.15 -3.50 2.05
N THR A 9 -5.43 -4.17 2.95
CA THR A 9 -5.40 -3.87 4.39
C THR A 9 -4.83 -2.48 4.66
N LEU A 10 -3.69 -2.14 4.04
CA LEU A 10 -3.10 -0.81 4.18
C LEU A 10 -3.95 0.26 3.48
N SER A 11 -4.51 -0.06 2.30
CA SER A 11 -5.49 0.82 1.62
C SER A 11 -6.66 1.17 2.54
N LEU A 12 -7.23 0.17 3.23
CA LEU A 12 -8.31 0.37 4.19
C LEU A 12 -7.88 1.25 5.37
N ILE A 13 -6.74 0.96 6.00
CA ILE A 13 -6.23 1.71 7.15
C ILE A 13 -6.02 3.19 6.78
N PHE A 14 -5.36 3.48 5.66
CA PHE A 14 -5.13 4.86 5.20
C PHE A 14 -6.41 5.55 4.70
N ASN A 15 -7.42 4.79 4.27
CA ASN A 15 -8.76 5.33 3.98
C ASN A 15 -9.47 5.79 5.26
N GLU A 16 -9.39 5.01 6.35
CA GLU A 16 -9.95 5.42 7.65
C GLU A 16 -9.17 6.59 8.28
N LEU A 17 -7.84 6.57 8.19
CA LEU A 17 -7.01 7.69 8.65
C LEU A 17 -7.38 9.01 7.97
N HIS A 18 -7.65 8.97 6.65
CA HIS A 18 -8.11 10.14 5.91
C HIS A 18 -9.52 10.61 6.34
N ARG A 19 -10.35 9.72 6.89
CA ARG A 19 -11.64 10.08 7.51
C ARG A 19 -11.51 10.64 8.93
N GLY A 20 -10.29 10.73 9.46
CA GLY A 20 -10.01 11.24 10.80
C GLY A 20 -10.01 10.17 11.90
N VAL A 21 -10.07 8.89 11.54
CA VAL A 21 -9.92 7.79 12.52
C VAL A 21 -8.44 7.69 12.93
N PRO A 22 -8.13 7.55 14.23
CA PRO A 22 -6.76 7.29 14.68
C PRO A 22 -6.15 6.07 13.98
N PHE A 23 -4.83 6.09 13.74
CA PHE A 23 -4.16 5.01 13.01
C PHE A 23 -4.30 3.67 13.76
N SER A 24 -4.14 3.69 15.08
CA SER A 24 -4.34 2.54 15.95
C SER A 24 -5.76 1.96 15.84
N GLU A 25 -6.78 2.81 15.91
CA GLU A 25 -8.20 2.41 15.77
C GLU A 25 -8.48 1.83 14.38
N ALA A 26 -7.89 2.39 13.33
CA ALA A 26 -7.99 1.86 11.98
C ALA A 26 -7.37 0.44 11.87
N VAL A 27 -6.21 0.21 12.51
CA VAL A 27 -5.58 -1.12 12.60
C VAL A 27 -6.46 -2.10 13.39
N HIS A 28 -6.98 -1.69 14.55
CA HIS A 28 -7.88 -2.50 15.37
C HIS A 28 -9.16 -2.88 14.62
N SER A 29 -9.76 -1.91 13.93
CA SER A 29 -10.96 -2.12 13.13
C SER A 29 -10.71 -3.07 11.96
N ALA A 30 -9.59 -2.89 11.24
CA ALA A 30 -9.19 -3.79 10.16
C ALA A 30 -9.00 -5.22 10.67
N ARG A 31 -8.36 -5.39 11.84
CA ARG A 31 -8.19 -6.70 12.48
C ARG A 31 -9.53 -7.32 12.90
N GLY A 32 -10.40 -6.54 13.55
CA GLY A 32 -11.72 -7.01 14.02
C GLY A 32 -12.64 -7.44 12.88
N GLN A 33 -12.47 -6.85 11.70
CA GLN A 33 -13.18 -7.23 10.48
C GLN A 33 -12.52 -8.38 9.70
N GLY A 34 -11.36 -8.87 10.16
CA GLY A 34 -10.63 -9.96 9.51
C GLY A 34 -9.91 -9.56 8.22
N PHE A 35 -9.56 -8.27 8.06
CA PHE A 35 -8.78 -7.78 6.92
C PHE A 35 -7.27 -7.86 7.12
N THR A 36 -6.80 -8.02 8.36
CA THR A 36 -5.38 -8.23 8.66
C THR A 36 -5.06 -9.71 8.76
N GLU A 37 -3.79 -10.04 8.66
CA GLU A 37 -3.27 -11.29 9.22
C GLU A 37 -3.54 -11.38 10.74
N PRO A 38 -3.49 -12.58 11.36
CA PRO A 38 -3.69 -12.73 12.81
C PRO A 38 -2.79 -11.82 13.66
N ASP A 39 -1.59 -11.56 13.15
CA ASP A 39 -0.66 -10.54 13.63
C ASP A 39 -0.58 -9.37 12.62
N PRO A 40 -1.16 -8.21 12.90
CA PRO A 40 -1.18 -7.06 11.98
C PRO A 40 0.20 -6.55 11.59
N ARG A 41 1.26 -6.87 12.36
CA ARG A 41 2.64 -6.51 12.01
C ARG A 41 3.06 -7.09 10.65
N VAL A 42 2.49 -8.23 10.25
CA VAL A 42 2.78 -8.87 8.96
C VAL A 42 2.39 -7.97 7.80
N ASP A 43 1.21 -7.35 7.85
CA ASP A 43 0.75 -6.40 6.84
C ASP A 43 1.53 -5.08 6.92
N LEU A 44 1.71 -4.55 8.13
CA LEU A 44 2.31 -3.24 8.40
C LEU A 44 3.80 -3.15 8.07
N ARG A 45 4.52 -4.28 8.02
CA ARG A 45 5.93 -4.32 7.56
C ARG A 45 6.07 -4.11 6.06
N GLY A 46 5.00 -4.22 5.27
CA GLY A 46 5.02 -3.92 3.84
C GLY A 46 5.75 -4.95 2.95
N ILE A 47 6.25 -6.07 3.50
CA ILE A 47 7.01 -7.09 2.77
C ILE A 47 6.20 -7.69 1.62
N ASP A 48 4.90 -7.95 1.82
CA ASP A 48 4.01 -8.44 0.76
C ASP A 48 3.86 -7.42 -0.39
N THR A 49 3.76 -6.13 -0.06
CA THR A 49 3.75 -5.05 -1.05
C THR A 49 5.07 -5.03 -1.84
N GLY A 50 6.20 -5.26 -1.17
CA GLY A 50 7.52 -5.46 -1.79
C GLY A 50 7.55 -6.60 -2.79
N ARG A 51 7.03 -7.77 -2.41
CA ARG A 51 6.96 -8.95 -3.28
C ARG A 51 6.09 -8.70 -4.51
N LYS A 52 4.96 -8.01 -4.33
CA LYS A 52 4.09 -7.63 -5.45
C LYS A 52 4.75 -6.64 -6.41
N LEU A 53 5.48 -5.63 -5.89
CA LEU A 53 6.25 -4.71 -6.74
C LEU A 53 7.34 -5.46 -7.52
N LEU A 54 8.05 -6.38 -6.86
CA LEU A 54 9.09 -7.21 -7.49
C LEU A 54 8.53 -8.01 -8.67
N ILE A 55 7.37 -8.66 -8.49
CA ILE A 55 6.69 -9.40 -9.56
C ILE A 55 6.35 -8.44 -10.70
N LEU A 56 5.66 -7.34 -10.42
CA LEU A 56 5.27 -6.36 -11.45
C LEU A 56 6.48 -5.81 -12.24
N ALA A 57 7.60 -5.55 -11.56
CA ALA A 57 8.82 -5.08 -12.20
C ALA A 57 9.40 -6.15 -13.14
N ARG A 58 9.56 -7.39 -12.66
CA ARG A 58 10.13 -8.49 -13.45
C ARG A 58 9.30 -8.82 -14.68
N GLU A 59 7.98 -8.76 -14.56
CA GLU A 59 7.03 -8.99 -15.65
C GLU A 59 7.06 -7.86 -16.69
N ALA A 60 7.43 -6.65 -16.26
CA ALA A 60 7.73 -5.54 -17.16
C ALA A 60 9.15 -5.62 -17.77
N GLY A 61 9.87 -6.73 -17.61
CA GLY A 61 11.22 -6.95 -18.12
C GLY A 61 12.33 -6.25 -17.32
N ILE A 62 12.04 -5.80 -16.09
CA ILE A 62 13.00 -5.11 -15.24
C ILE A 62 13.67 -6.13 -14.30
N PRO A 63 15.00 -6.29 -14.32
CA PRO A 63 15.72 -7.22 -13.46
C PRO A 63 15.90 -6.65 -12.03
N LEU A 64 14.78 -6.35 -11.37
CA LEU A 64 14.77 -5.90 -9.99
C LEU A 64 15.04 -7.09 -9.06
N GLU A 65 15.91 -6.89 -8.08
CA GLU A 65 16.15 -7.82 -6.97
C GLU A 65 15.49 -7.29 -5.69
N PHE A 66 15.05 -8.21 -4.82
CA PHE A 66 14.27 -7.82 -3.63
C PHE A 66 15.07 -6.93 -2.67
N ASP A 67 16.37 -7.20 -2.51
CA ASP A 67 17.26 -6.42 -1.64
C ASP A 67 17.46 -4.98 -2.13
N ALA A 68 17.12 -4.68 -3.39
CA ALA A 68 17.14 -3.33 -3.94
C ALA A 68 15.83 -2.55 -3.68
N VAL A 69 14.82 -3.18 -3.07
CA VAL A 69 13.55 -2.53 -2.72
C VAL A 69 13.66 -1.91 -1.33
N SER A 70 13.63 -0.57 -1.27
CA SER A 70 13.53 0.14 0.00
C SER A 70 12.08 0.10 0.50
N ILE A 71 11.86 -0.47 1.69
CA ILE A 71 10.53 -0.63 2.29
C ILE A 71 10.50 0.09 3.64
N GLU A 72 9.59 1.04 3.78
CA GLU A 72 9.26 1.70 5.05
C GLU A 72 8.30 0.81 5.86
N SER A 73 8.76 0.27 6.98
CA SER A 73 7.87 -0.44 7.91
C SER A 73 6.99 0.55 8.67
N LEU A 74 5.68 0.27 8.74
CA LEU A 74 4.73 1.02 9.57
C LEU A 74 4.69 0.51 11.02
N VAL A 75 5.42 -0.57 11.32
CA VAL A 75 5.59 -1.06 12.70
C VAL A 75 6.63 -0.20 13.40
N PRO A 76 6.27 0.51 14.49
CA PRO A 76 7.23 1.33 15.23
C PRO A 76 8.39 0.46 15.74
N PRO A 77 9.65 0.93 15.70
CA PRO A 77 10.80 0.10 16.09
C PRO A 77 10.72 -0.48 17.50
N HIS A 78 10.09 0.25 18.43
CA HIS A 78 9.88 -0.20 19.81
C HIS A 78 8.81 -1.29 19.95
N LEU A 79 8.04 -1.58 18.89
CA LEU A 79 6.99 -2.62 18.83
C LEU A 79 7.31 -3.75 17.82
N ASP A 80 8.43 -3.68 17.10
CA ASP A 80 8.85 -4.69 16.10
C ASP A 80 9.56 -5.91 16.72
N GLY A 81 9.65 -5.98 18.05
CA GLY A 81 10.28 -7.07 18.79
C GLY A 81 9.40 -8.32 18.98
N ASN A 82 9.91 -9.27 19.78
CA ASN A 82 9.25 -10.55 20.10
C ASN A 82 8.08 -10.44 21.09
N GLY A 83 7.50 -9.24 21.25
CA GLY A 83 6.31 -9.04 22.08
C GLY A 83 5.08 -9.76 21.49
N SER A 84 4.08 -9.99 22.33
CA SER A 84 2.82 -10.58 21.90
C SER A 84 2.07 -9.65 20.95
N VAL A 85 1.12 -10.21 20.19
CA VAL A 85 0.20 -9.39 19.36
C VAL A 85 -0.55 -8.39 20.22
N GLU A 86 -0.89 -8.76 21.47
CA GLU A 86 -1.59 -7.89 22.41
C GLU A 86 -0.72 -6.70 22.85
N ASP A 87 0.58 -6.92 23.09
CA ASP A 87 1.52 -5.83 23.41
C ASP A 87 1.63 -4.84 22.25
N PHE A 88 1.70 -5.35 21.02
CA PHE A 88 1.70 -4.52 19.81
C PHE A 88 0.41 -3.68 19.71
N LEU A 89 -0.75 -4.32 19.86
CA LEU A 89 -2.07 -3.68 19.76
C LEU A 89 -2.30 -2.61 20.83
N ASN A 90 -1.77 -2.81 22.03
CA ASN A 90 -1.82 -1.81 23.10
C ASN A 90 -0.78 -0.69 22.90
N GLY A 91 0.34 -0.97 22.24
CA GLY A 91 1.41 0.00 21.99
C GLY A 91 1.23 0.88 20.75
N ILE A 92 0.47 0.40 19.74
CA ILE A 92 0.39 1.07 18.44
C ILE A 92 -0.25 2.47 18.51
N GLN A 93 -1.03 2.79 19.55
CA GLN A 93 -1.54 4.14 19.82
C GLN A 93 -0.44 5.22 19.95
N SER A 94 0.81 4.81 20.21
CA SER A 94 1.96 5.72 20.31
C SER A 94 2.21 6.53 19.04
N VAL A 95 1.74 6.09 17.87
CA VAL A 95 1.93 6.80 16.59
C VAL A 95 0.74 7.64 16.16
N ASP A 96 -0.37 7.63 16.90
CA ASP A 96 -1.62 8.29 16.47
C ASP A 96 -1.46 9.80 16.29
N THR A 97 -0.74 10.45 17.20
CA THR A 97 -0.54 11.91 17.13
C THR A 97 0.25 12.28 15.87
N ASP A 98 1.28 11.50 15.53
CA ASP A 98 2.14 11.75 14.37
C ASP A 98 1.38 11.53 13.06
N TYR A 99 0.62 10.44 12.95
CA TYR A 99 -0.21 10.16 11.76
C TYR A 99 -1.38 11.13 11.62
N ALA A 100 -2.03 11.53 12.72
CA ALA A 100 -3.10 12.52 12.68
C ALA A 100 -2.57 13.86 12.17
N LYS A 101 -1.41 14.31 12.67
CA LYS A 101 -0.76 15.52 12.18
C LYS A 101 -0.38 15.40 10.71
N ALA A 102 0.28 14.32 10.30
CA ALA A 102 0.69 14.13 8.91
C ALA A 102 -0.52 14.06 7.95
N SER A 103 -1.61 13.40 8.36
CA SER A 103 -2.87 13.34 7.59
C SER A 103 -3.53 14.71 7.46
N HIS A 104 -3.55 15.49 8.55
CA HIS A 104 -4.05 16.87 8.54
C HIS A 104 -3.20 17.76 7.62
N ASP A 105 -1.87 17.74 7.78
CA ASP A 105 -0.95 18.53 6.97
C ASP A 105 -1.05 18.19 5.47
N ALA A 106 -1.23 16.91 5.12
CA ALA A 106 -1.48 16.48 3.74
C ALA A 106 -2.82 17.02 3.21
N THR A 107 -3.87 16.99 4.05
CA THR A 107 -5.21 17.49 3.68
C THR A 107 -5.19 18.99 3.40
N GLU A 108 -4.49 19.78 4.23
CA GLU A 108 -4.28 21.22 4.00
C GLU A 108 -3.56 21.50 2.68
N ARG A 109 -2.72 20.57 2.20
CA ARG A 109 -2.06 20.64 0.88
C ARG A 109 -2.91 20.09 -0.27
N GLY A 110 -4.17 19.74 -0.04
CA GLY A 110 -5.05 19.15 -1.05
C GLY A 110 -4.61 17.73 -1.47
N ALA A 111 -3.99 17.01 -0.53
CA ALA A 111 -3.47 15.66 -0.68
C ALA A 111 -3.98 14.74 0.44
N ARG A 112 -3.63 13.46 0.34
CA ARG A 112 -3.90 12.46 1.39
C ARG A 112 -2.76 11.47 1.50
N LEU A 113 -2.59 10.86 2.67
CA LEU A 113 -1.60 9.82 2.87
C LEU A 113 -2.08 8.48 2.29
N MET A 114 -1.17 7.79 1.60
CA MET A 114 -1.37 6.42 1.12
C MET A 114 -0.06 5.64 1.22
N TYR A 115 -0.15 4.33 1.42
CA TYR A 115 1.01 3.44 1.36
C TYR A 115 1.24 2.96 -0.08
N VAL A 116 2.29 3.46 -0.72
CA VAL A 116 2.51 3.34 -2.17
C VAL A 116 3.82 2.66 -2.47
N ALA A 117 3.75 1.66 -3.35
CA ALA A 117 4.90 1.06 -4.01
C ALA A 117 5.21 1.80 -5.30
N GLN A 118 6.49 2.07 -5.55
CA GLN A 118 6.95 2.80 -6.72
C GLN A 118 8.27 2.21 -7.24
N TYR A 119 8.33 2.02 -8.55
CA TYR A 119 9.57 1.79 -9.29
C TYR A 119 9.77 2.89 -10.34
N SER A 120 10.93 3.53 -10.32
CA SER A 120 11.31 4.57 -11.27
C SER A 120 12.82 4.51 -11.61
N ALA A 121 13.33 5.50 -12.34
CA ALA A 121 14.77 5.64 -12.56
C ALA A 121 15.56 5.84 -11.25
N GLU A 122 14.90 6.32 -10.19
CA GLU A 122 15.49 6.48 -8.85
C GLU A 122 15.55 5.16 -8.06
N GLY A 123 14.96 4.07 -8.59
CA GLY A 123 14.91 2.76 -7.94
C GLY A 123 13.51 2.37 -7.45
N ALA A 124 13.48 1.34 -6.59
CA ALA A 124 12.26 0.76 -6.01
C ALA A 124 12.09 1.23 -4.56
N ARG A 125 10.99 1.91 -4.26
CA ARG A 125 10.65 2.36 -2.90
C ARG A 125 9.20 2.10 -2.55
N ILE A 126 8.95 1.82 -1.29
CA ILE A 126 7.63 1.57 -0.74
C ILE A 126 7.53 2.32 0.58
N GLY A 127 6.46 3.08 0.75
CA GLY A 127 6.24 3.84 1.98
C GLY A 127 5.03 4.75 1.91
N VAL A 128 4.85 5.54 2.95
CA VAL A 128 3.79 6.55 3.05
C VAL A 128 4.12 7.71 2.13
N GLN A 129 3.16 8.06 1.27
CA GLN A 129 3.29 9.14 0.31
C GLN A 129 2.06 10.05 0.36
N GLU A 130 2.30 11.35 0.17
CA GLU A 130 1.24 12.33 -0.06
C GLU A 130 0.78 12.25 -1.51
N ILE A 131 -0.49 11.89 -1.69
CA ILE A 131 -1.13 11.74 -2.98
C ILE A 131 -2.03 12.96 -3.20
N PRO A 132 -1.74 13.84 -4.17
CA PRO A 132 -2.57 15.01 -4.43
C PRO A 132 -3.92 14.62 -5.03
N SER A 133 -4.94 15.46 -4.84
CA SER A 133 -6.30 15.27 -5.36
C SER A 133 -6.41 15.03 -6.87
N THR A 134 -5.41 15.46 -7.64
CA THR A 134 -5.32 15.25 -9.09
C THR A 134 -4.73 13.90 -9.48
N HIS A 135 -4.14 13.16 -8.53
CA HIS A 135 -3.51 11.87 -8.80
C HIS A 135 -4.57 10.75 -8.85
N PRO A 136 -4.46 9.77 -9.77
CA PRO A 136 -5.45 8.69 -9.92
C PRO A 136 -5.67 7.86 -8.66
N PHE A 137 -4.71 7.82 -7.73
CA PHE A 137 -4.84 7.06 -6.49
C PHE A 137 -5.66 7.79 -5.43
N TYR A 138 -5.87 9.10 -5.57
CA TYR A 138 -6.57 9.89 -4.54
C TYR A 138 -7.99 9.39 -4.26
N SER A 139 -8.69 8.98 -5.32
CA SER A 139 -10.08 8.50 -5.29
C SER A 139 -10.21 7.01 -4.93
N LEU A 140 -9.13 6.36 -4.51
CA LEU A 140 -9.18 4.98 -4.03
C LEU A 140 -9.94 4.95 -2.70
N THR A 141 -10.83 3.97 -2.57
CA THR A 141 -11.72 3.81 -1.43
C THR A 141 -11.81 2.35 -1.02
N GLY A 142 -12.17 2.08 0.24
CA GLY A 142 -12.33 0.71 0.74
C GLY A 142 -10.99 -0.02 0.83
N ASN A 143 -10.93 -1.23 0.32
CA ASN A 143 -9.70 -2.04 0.30
C ASN A 143 -9.14 -2.22 -1.12
N ASP A 144 -9.58 -1.41 -2.08
CA ASP A 144 -9.17 -1.55 -3.49
C ASP A 144 -7.65 -1.48 -3.68
N ASN A 145 -7.17 -2.23 -4.68
CA ASN A 145 -5.82 -2.15 -5.20
C ASN A 145 -5.81 -1.35 -6.51
N ILE A 146 -4.73 -0.62 -6.75
CA ILE A 146 -4.56 0.16 -7.98
C ILE A 146 -3.11 0.13 -8.43
N VAL A 147 -2.89 0.04 -9.74
CA VAL A 147 -1.57 0.11 -10.38
C VAL A 147 -1.62 1.15 -11.50
N ALA A 148 -0.62 2.02 -11.56
CA ALA A 148 -0.40 2.95 -12.65
C ALA A 148 0.93 2.62 -13.36
N LEU A 149 0.86 2.42 -14.68
CA LEU A 149 2.01 2.13 -15.53
C LEU A 149 2.26 3.31 -16.46
N THR A 150 3.44 3.93 -16.33
CA THR A 150 3.90 5.00 -17.23
C THR A 150 5.04 4.49 -18.09
N THR A 151 4.88 4.58 -19.41
CA THR A 151 5.88 4.19 -20.41
C THR A 151 6.21 5.39 -21.30
N SER A 152 7.27 5.29 -22.12
CA SER A 152 7.62 6.32 -23.10
C SER A 152 6.50 6.60 -24.11
N ARG A 153 5.61 5.64 -24.36
CA ARG A 153 4.44 5.79 -25.24
C ARG A 153 3.20 6.33 -24.54
N LEU A 154 3.18 6.31 -23.20
CA LEU A 154 2.05 6.69 -22.34
C LEU A 154 2.41 7.83 -21.38
N TYR A 155 3.39 8.66 -21.74
CA TYR A 155 3.97 9.65 -20.83
C TYR A 155 2.94 10.66 -20.28
N GLU A 156 1.95 11.05 -21.08
CA GLU A 156 0.93 12.02 -20.67
C GLU A 156 -0.24 11.41 -19.90
N ARG A 157 -0.50 10.11 -20.08
CA ARG A 157 -1.65 9.40 -19.48
C ARG A 157 -1.24 7.98 -19.09
N PRO A 158 -0.91 7.72 -17.81
CA PRO A 158 -0.55 6.38 -17.39
C PRO A 158 -1.72 5.40 -17.60
N LEU A 159 -1.40 4.14 -17.89
CA LEU A 159 -2.39 3.07 -17.86
C LEU A 159 -2.70 2.76 -16.39
N VAL A 160 -3.95 3.01 -15.98
CA VAL A 160 -4.41 2.78 -14.61
C VAL A 160 -5.31 1.55 -14.59
N LEU A 161 -4.95 0.59 -13.74
CA LEU A 161 -5.68 -0.65 -13.51
C LEU A 161 -6.13 -0.67 -12.05
N ARG A 162 -7.44 -0.80 -11.81
CA ARG A 162 -8.04 -0.86 -10.47
C ARG A 162 -8.81 -2.16 -10.31
N GLY A 163 -8.67 -2.79 -9.15
CA GLY A 163 -9.41 -4.00 -8.79
C GLY A 163 -9.73 -4.02 -7.31
N GLY A 164 -10.83 -4.67 -6.94
CA GLY A 164 -11.22 -4.82 -5.54
C GLY A 164 -10.15 -5.53 -4.72
N GLY A 165 -9.93 -5.08 -3.48
CA GLY A 165 -9.15 -5.83 -2.51
C GLY A 165 -9.91 -7.05 -2.02
N ALA A 166 -9.20 -8.13 -1.77
CA ALA A 166 -9.81 -9.35 -1.27
C ALA A 166 -10.48 -9.13 0.09
N GLY A 167 -11.81 -9.15 0.12
CA GLY A 167 -12.54 -9.63 1.29
C GLY A 167 -12.46 -11.17 1.32
N ALA A 168 -12.78 -11.77 2.47
CA ALA A 168 -12.61 -13.20 2.83
C ALA A 168 -13.25 -14.28 1.90
N GLY A 169 -13.54 -13.98 0.64
CA GLY A 169 -13.95 -14.96 -0.38
C GLY A 169 -13.54 -14.63 -1.81
N ARG A 170 -12.76 -13.58 -2.09
CA ARG A 170 -12.31 -13.25 -3.46
C ARG A 170 -10.84 -12.85 -3.49
N THR A 171 -10.01 -13.89 -3.64
CA THR A 171 -8.63 -13.94 -4.13
C THR A 171 -7.87 -12.61 -4.19
N ALA A 172 -6.91 -12.42 -3.27
CA ALA A 172 -5.89 -11.35 -3.27
C ALA A 172 -4.94 -11.35 -4.49
N SER A 173 -5.28 -12.12 -5.53
CA SER A 173 -4.51 -12.34 -6.75
C SER A 173 -5.13 -11.64 -7.97
N GLY A 174 -6.40 -11.21 -7.95
CA GLY A 174 -7.14 -10.82 -9.17
C GLY A 174 -6.42 -9.79 -10.05
N LEU A 175 -6.14 -8.59 -9.52
CA LEU A 175 -5.51 -7.50 -10.29
C LEU A 175 -4.12 -7.88 -10.81
N LEU A 176 -3.29 -8.50 -9.97
CA LEU A 176 -1.96 -8.93 -10.37
C LEU A 176 -2.05 -10.04 -11.42
N THR A 177 -2.97 -11.00 -11.25
CA THR A 177 -3.23 -12.08 -12.22
C THR A 177 -3.71 -11.53 -13.55
N ASP A 178 -4.58 -10.53 -13.55
CA ASP A 178 -5.07 -9.89 -14.78
C ASP A 178 -3.93 -9.16 -15.49
N ILE A 179 -3.07 -8.45 -14.75
CA ILE A 179 -1.85 -7.83 -15.31
C ILE A 179 -0.94 -8.89 -15.94
N LEU A 180 -0.69 -9.99 -15.23
CA LEU A 180 0.13 -11.11 -15.71
C LEU A 180 -0.48 -11.75 -16.96
N ASN A 181 -1.79 -11.99 -16.98
CA ASN A 181 -2.48 -12.60 -18.10
C ASN A 181 -2.42 -11.69 -19.35
N ILE A 182 -2.56 -10.38 -19.19
CA ILE A 182 -2.41 -9.42 -20.29
C ILE A 182 -0.97 -9.42 -20.80
N ALA A 183 0.02 -9.41 -19.90
CA ALA A 183 1.44 -9.44 -20.27
C ALA A 183 1.80 -10.70 -21.08
N HIS A 184 1.32 -11.87 -20.64
CA HIS A 184 1.57 -13.15 -21.32
C HIS A 184 0.74 -13.36 -22.60
N GLY A 185 -0.46 -12.79 -22.70
CA GLY A 185 -1.30 -12.90 -23.90
C GLY A 185 -0.83 -12.03 -25.08
N MET A 186 0.14 -11.15 -24.85
CA MET A 186 0.73 -10.26 -25.86
C MET A 186 2.09 -10.73 -26.39
N SER A 187 2.64 -11.84 -25.88
CA SER A 187 3.86 -12.49 -26.39
C SER A 187 3.54 -13.54 -27.44
#